data_AF-A0A1J6KFE0-F1
#
_entry.id   AF-A0A1J6KFE0-F1
#
_cell.length_a   1.000
_cell.length_b   1.000
_cell.length_c   1.000
_cell.angle_alpha   90.00
_cell.angle_beta   90.00
_cell.angle_gamma   90.00
#
_symmetry.space_group_name_H-M   'P 1'
#
loop_
_entity.id
_entity.type
_entity.pdbx_description
1 polymer ?
#
loop_
_entity_poly.entity_id
_entity_poly.type
_entity_poly.pdbx_seq_one_letter_code
_entity_poly.pdbx_strand_id
1 'polypeptide(L)'
;LYRCFSQFSKASGLQANLRNSSVYFGGVKQDVKEQILTHLGFEKGTLAFKYLGIPLSIKKIALIQWQPFIEKITAKISSWTAKKPSY
;
A
#
# COMPACT_ATOMS: atom_id res chain seq x y z
N LEU A 1 3.37 -19.24 -3.70
CA LEU A 1 3.06 -17.80 -3.80
C LEU A 1 3.32 -17.23 -5.20
N TYR A 2 4.57 -17.19 -5.69
CA TYR A 2 4.85 -16.64 -7.03
C TYR A 2 4.10 -17.36 -8.18
N ARG A 3 4.00 -18.69 -8.14
CA ARG A 3 3.25 -19.47 -9.16
C ARG A 3 1.76 -19.08 -9.19
N CYS A 4 1.12 -18.98 -8.02
CA CYS A 4 -0.28 -18.57 -7.91
C CYS A 4 -0.48 -17.13 -8.42
N PHE A 5 0.43 -16.23 -8.05
CA PHE A 5 0.42 -14.84 -8.52
C PHE A 5 0.59 -14.75 -10.05
N SER A 6 1.51 -15.53 -10.62
CA SER A 6 1.71 -15.61 -12.07
C SER A 6 0.49 -16.18 -12.79
N GLN A 7 -0.16 -17.20 -12.23
CA GLN A 7 -1.40 -17.76 -12.79
C GLN A 7 -2.55 -16.75 -12.77
N PHE A 8 -2.72 -16.03 -11.65
CA PHE A 8 -3.68 -14.93 -11.56
C PHE A 8 -3.38 -13.82 -12.56
N SER A 9 -2.11 -13.42 -12.67
CA SER A 9 -1.64 -12.38 -13.61
C SER A 9 -1.96 -12.76 -15.05
N LYS A 10 -1.70 -14.01 -15.45
CA LYS A 10 -2.05 -14.52 -16.78
C LYS A 10 -3.56 -14.59 -17.02
N ALA A 11 -4.32 -15.04 -16.03
CA ALA A 11 -5.78 -15.17 -16.15
C ALA A 11 -6.50 -13.82 -16.18
N SER A 12 -6.00 -12.82 -15.44
CA SER A 12 -6.59 -11.48 -15.34
C SER A 12 -6.04 -10.48 -16.35
N GLY A 13 -4.91 -10.78 -17.01
CA GLY A 13 -4.17 -9.83 -17.84
C GLY A 13 -3.47 -8.72 -17.05
N LEU A 14 -3.44 -8.80 -15.72
CA LEU A 14 -2.82 -7.79 -14.85
C LEU A 14 -1.36 -8.14 -14.56
N GLN A 15 -0.45 -7.18 -14.70
CA GLN A 15 0.96 -7.36 -14.36
C GLN A 15 1.35 -6.50 -13.16
N ALA A 16 2.11 -7.07 -12.21
CA ALA A 16 2.68 -6.29 -11.12
C ALA A 16 3.69 -5.27 -11.67
N ASN A 17 3.55 -4.02 -11.24
CA ASN A 17 4.56 -3.00 -11.49
C ASN A 17 5.70 -3.18 -10.48
N LEU A 18 6.81 -3.75 -10.94
CA LEU A 18 8.00 -4.01 -10.11
C LEU A 18 8.58 -2.76 -9.45
N ARG A 19 8.44 -1.57 -10.05
CA ARG A 19 8.94 -0.30 -9.47
C ARG A 19 8.07 0.22 -8.33
N ASN A 20 6.77 -0.06 -8.36
CA ASN A 20 5.82 0.38 -7.34
C ASN A 20 5.49 -0.71 -6.31
N SER A 21 6.03 -1.92 -6.51
CA SER A 21 5.78 -3.07 -5.65
C SER A 21 7.01 -3.36 -4.83
N SER A 22 6.87 -3.37 -3.51
CA SER A 22 7.97 -3.68 -2.58
C SER A 22 7.57 -4.76 -1.61
N VAL A 23 8.54 -5.58 -1.19
CA VAL A 23 8.33 -6.64 -0.20
C VAL A 23 8.80 -6.17 1.17
N TYR A 24 7.93 -6.32 2.18
CA TYR A 24 8.20 -5.94 3.56
C TYR A 24 8.29 -7.19 4.44
N PHE A 25 9.28 -7.22 5.34
CA PHE A 25 9.53 -8.36 6.21
C PHE A 25 9.45 -7.96 7.68
N GLY A 26 8.71 -8.73 8.49
CA GLY A 26 8.69 -8.63 9.94
C GLY A 26 9.22 -9.91 10.58
N GLY A 27 10.23 -9.83 11.45
CA GLY A 27 10.73 -10.98 12.23
C GLY A 27 11.45 -12.09 11.44
N VAL A 28 11.76 -11.90 10.15
CA VAL A 28 12.42 -12.91 9.31
C VAL A 28 13.95 -12.82 9.42
N LYS A 29 14.66 -13.96 9.39
CA LYS A 29 16.14 -14.04 9.31
C LYS A 29 16.64 -13.46 7.98
N GLN A 30 17.84 -12.87 7.99
CA GLN A 30 18.36 -12.15 6.82
C GLN A 30 18.53 -13.06 5.59
N ASP A 31 19.05 -14.28 5.77
CA ASP A 31 19.25 -15.26 4.69
C ASP A 31 17.94 -15.62 3.98
N VAL A 32 16.87 -15.77 4.76
CA VAL A 32 15.53 -16.10 4.24
C VAL A 32 14.96 -14.90 3.48
N LYS A 33 15.21 -13.66 3.92
CA LYS A 33 14.79 -12.47 3.17
C LYS A 33 15.47 -12.42 1.81
N GLU A 34 16.76 -12.72 1.75
CA GLU A 34 17.56 -12.65 0.53
C GLU A 34 17.14 -13.72 -0.48
N GLN A 35 16.85 -14.93 -0.02
CA GLN A 35 16.26 -15.99 -0.85
C GLN A 35 14.90 -15.58 -1.42
N ILE A 36 14.03 -14.98 -0.59
CA ILE A 36 12.70 -14.54 -1.01
C ILE A 36 12.78 -13.39 -2.03
N LEU A 37 13.67 -12.42 -1.80
CA LEU A 37 13.90 -11.30 -2.72
C LEU A 37 14.42 -11.80 -4.07
N THR A 38 15.40 -12.71 -4.07
CA THR A 38 15.95 -13.32 -5.29
C THR A 38 14.88 -14.08 -6.08
N HIS A 39 13.98 -14.79 -5.40
CA HIS A 39 12.90 -15.52 -6.05
C HIS A 39 11.77 -14.65 -6.60
N LEU A 40 11.53 -13.48 -6.00
CA LEU A 40 10.41 -12.61 -6.36
C LEU A 40 10.81 -11.47 -7.31
N GLY A 41 12.06 -11.02 -7.30
CA GLY A 41 12.56 -9.90 -8.11
C GLY A 41 12.02 -8.52 -7.69
N PHE A 42 11.34 -8.41 -6.54
CA PHE A 42 10.88 -7.14 -5.99
C PHE A 42 11.96 -6.47 -5.14
N GLU A 43 11.94 -5.14 -5.10
CA GLU A 43 12.79 -4.40 -4.17
C GLU A 43 12.31 -4.58 -2.72
N LYS A 44 13.27 -4.62 -1.80
CA LYS A 44 12.98 -4.64 -0.36
C LYS A 44 12.47 -3.26 0.06
N GLY A 45 11.25 -3.24 0.60
CA GLY A 45 10.68 -2.03 1.18
C GLY A 45 11.18 -1.81 2.62
N THR A 46 11.38 -0.54 3.00
CA THR A 46 11.67 -0.14 4.38
C THR A 46 10.39 0.26 5.10
N LEU A 47 10.21 -0.23 6.33
CA LEU A 47 9.07 0.14 7.18
C LEU A 47 9.18 1.60 7.64
N ALA A 48 8.04 2.28 7.80
CA ALA A 48 7.85 3.74 7.72
C ALA A 48 7.64 4.28 6.28
N PHE A 49 6.80 3.60 5.49
CA PHE A 49 6.34 4.08 4.19
C PHE A 49 4.89 4.58 4.27
N LYS A 50 4.46 5.38 3.30
CA LYS A 50 3.06 5.85 3.21
C LYS A 50 2.23 4.85 2.43
N TYR A 51 1.22 4.25 3.06
CA TYR A 51 0.18 3.49 2.37
C TYR A 51 -1.07 4.36 2.24
N LEU A 52 -1.52 4.60 1.01
CA LEU A 52 -2.67 5.49 0.71
C LEU A 52 -2.55 6.90 1.34
N GLY A 53 -1.31 7.38 1.53
CA GLY A 53 -1.02 8.70 2.11
C GLY A 53 -0.86 8.70 3.64
N ILE A 54 -1.07 7.57 4.31
CA ILE A 54 -0.92 7.43 5.76
C ILE A 54 0.40 6.70 6.07
N PRO A 55 1.26 7.22 6.97
CA PRO A 55 2.47 6.50 7.36
C PRO A 55 2.09 5.18 8.03
N LEU A 56 2.41 4.07 7.35
CA LEU A 56 2.24 2.73 7.87
C LEU A 56 3.44 2.46 8.80
N SER A 57 3.21 2.67 10.09
CA SER A 57 4.20 2.44 11.15
C SER A 57 3.81 1.22 11.97
N ILE A 58 4.81 0.51 12.50
CA ILE A 58 4.61 -0.67 13.37
C ILE A 58 3.99 -0.23 14.71
N LYS A 59 4.15 1.04 15.07
CA LYS A 59 3.57 1.66 16.26
C LYS A 59 2.20 2.26 15.94
N LYS A 60 1.32 2.31 16.95
CA LYS A 60 0.00 2.97 16.85
C LYS A 60 0.18 4.37 16.24
N ILE A 61 -0.43 4.59 15.08
CA ILE A 61 -0.33 5.85 14.36
C ILE A 61 -0.99 6.93 15.23
N ALA A 62 -0.23 7.96 15.61
CA ALA A 62 -0.72 9.07 16.42
C ALA A 62 -1.87 9.79 15.70
N LEU A 63 -2.87 10.25 16.45
CA LEU A 63 -4.06 10.93 15.91
C LEU A 63 -3.70 12.09 14.96
N ILE A 64 -2.62 12.81 15.25
CA ILE A 64 -2.09 13.92 14.44
C ILE A 64 -1.75 13.47 13.01
N GLN A 65 -1.24 12.25 12.83
CA GLN A 65 -0.89 11.71 11.50
C GLN A 65 -2.13 11.35 10.67
N TRP A 66 -3.32 11.25 11.29
CA TRP A 66 -4.59 11.02 10.59
C TRP A 66 -5.27 12.31 10.12
N GLN A 67 -4.91 13.49 10.67
CA GLN A 67 -5.51 14.78 10.28
C GLN A 67 -5.61 15.01 8.77
N PRO A 68 -4.54 14.84 7.95
CA PRO A 68 -4.64 15.09 6.51
C PRO A 68 -5.61 14.14 5.80
N PHE A 69 -5.84 12.94 6.34
CA PHE A 69 -6.82 12.01 5.81
C PHE A 69 -8.26 12.42 6.18
N ILE A 70 -8.47 12.81 7.44
CA ILE A 70 -9.75 13.34 7.92
C ILE A 70 -10.14 14.59 7.14
N GLU A 71 -9.21 15.54 6.95
CA GLU A 71 -9.45 16.75 6.17
C GLU A 71 -9.86 16.44 4.72
N LYS A 72 -9.21 15.47 4.07
CA LYS A 72 -9.58 15.02 2.73
C LYS A 72 -10.99 14.44 2.66
N ILE A 73 -11.40 13.65 3.66
CA ILE A 73 -12.75 13.09 3.74
C ILE A 73 -13.76 14.22 3.97
N THR A 74 -13.51 15.08 4.94
CA THR A 74 -14.38 16.23 5.26
C THR A 74 -14.54 17.15 4.05
N ALA A 75 -13.46 17.48 3.35
CA ALA A 75 -13.51 18.30 2.14
C ALA A 75 -14.35 17.66 1.04
N LYS A 76 -14.23 16.34 0.82
CA LYS A 76 -15.09 15.62 -0.14
C LYS A 76 -16.56 15.68 0.26
N ILE A 77 -16.89 15.40 1.51
CA ILE A 77 -18.27 15.44 2.02
C ILE A 77 -18.84 16.85 1.84
N SER A 78 -18.13 17.88 2.31
CA SER A 78 -18.57 19.28 2.16
C SER A 78 -18.77 19.70 0.71
N SER A 79 -17.92 19.23 -0.22
CA SER A 79 -18.08 19.50 -1.65
C SER A 79 -19.34 18.86 -2.26
N TRP A 80 -19.80 17.74 -1.69
CA TRP A 80 -21.02 17.05 -2.11
C TRP A 80 -22.26 17.74 -1.53
N THR A 81 -22.21 18.17 -0.27
CA THR A 81 -23.32 18.91 0.36
C THR A 81 -23.49 20.31 -0.24
N ALA A 82 -22.42 20.92 -0.77
CA ALA A 82 -22.47 22.20 -1.48
C ALA A 82 -23.14 22.10 -2.87
N LYS A 83 -23.19 20.90 -3.46
CA LYS A 83 -23.97 20.64 -4.67
C LYS A 83 -25.42 20.36 -4.26
N LYS A 84 -26.25 21.40 -4.25
CA LYS A 84 -27.71 21.22 -4.24
C LYS A 84 -28.07 20.24 -5.37
N PRO A 85 -28.91 19.21 -5.14
CA PRO A 85 -29.54 18.52 -6.25
C PRO A 85 -30.30 19.60 -7.04
N SER A 86 -29.79 19.92 -8.22
CA SER A 86 -30.45 20.84 -9.15
C SER A 86 -31.84 20.30 -9.46
N TYR A 87 -32.86 21.11 -9.20
CA TYR A 87 -34.24 20.91 -9.65
C TYR A 87 -34.31 21.09 -11.17
#